data_AF-A0A2D7XV59-F1
#
_entry.id   AF-A0A2D7XV59-F1
#
_cell.length_a   1.000
_cell.length_b   1.000
_cell.length_c   1.000
_cell.angle_alpha   90.00
_cell.angle_beta   90.00
_cell.angle_gamma   90.00
#
_symmetry.space_group_name_H-M   'P 1'
#
loop_
_entity.id
_entity.type
_entity.pdbx_description
1 polymer ?
#
loop_
_entity_poly.entity_id
_entity_poly.type
_entity_poly.pdbx_seq_one_letter_code
_entity_poly.pdbx_strand_id
1 'polypeptide(L)'
;MQITEIRIAGFKSFVDPVTFYVEPGLTGIVGPNGCGKSNLLESLRWVMGASSARAMRGGEMDDLIFSGTAKRPARETAEVTLVLDNSDRRAPPEFNDTDQLEIMRRLRRGIGSTYKVNGRTVRGKDIQLIFADASTGANSPALVRQGQISELIASKPQNRRRLLEEAAGIAGLNTRRHEAELKLRGAENNLERLAEVSGEVERQLE
;
A
#
# COMPACT_ATOMS: atom_id res chain seq x y z
N MET A 1 6.62 6.01 -14.27
CA MET A 1 6.27 4.98 -13.27
C MET A 1 5.30 3.99 -13.88
N GLN A 2 5.86 2.97 -14.52
CA GLN A 2 5.13 1.80 -15.03
C GLN A 2 5.62 0.56 -14.29
N ILE A 3 4.73 -0.42 -14.09
CA ILE A 3 5.12 -1.72 -13.54
C ILE A 3 5.84 -2.49 -14.64
N THR A 4 7.03 -2.99 -14.35
CA THR A 4 7.84 -3.80 -15.28
C THR A 4 7.91 -5.26 -14.83
N GLU A 5 7.91 -5.50 -13.51
CA GLU A 5 8.05 -6.84 -12.94
C GLU A 5 7.25 -6.99 -11.64
N ILE A 6 6.67 -8.17 -11.45
CA ILE A 6 6.00 -8.58 -10.22
C ILE A 6 6.56 -9.93 -9.80
N ARG A 7 7.16 -10.01 -8.62
CA ARG A 7 7.63 -11.27 -8.00
C ARG A 7 6.74 -11.63 -6.83
N ILE A 8 6.28 -12.86 -6.78
CA ILE A 8 5.35 -13.35 -5.75
C ILE A 8 5.84 -14.69 -5.22
N ALA A 9 5.89 -14.84 -3.89
CA ALA A 9 6.22 -16.10 -3.25
C ALA A 9 5.44 -16.28 -1.94
N GLY A 10 4.89 -17.47 -1.71
CA GLY A 10 4.14 -17.82 -0.50
C GLY A 10 2.81 -17.07 -0.30
N PHE A 11 2.39 -16.25 -1.26
CA PHE A 11 1.16 -15.43 -1.17
C PHE A 11 -0.04 -16.21 -1.69
N LYS A 12 -0.96 -16.58 -0.80
CA LYS A 12 -2.18 -17.35 -1.12
C LYS A 12 -1.87 -18.56 -2.01
N SER A 13 -2.35 -18.57 -3.25
CA SER A 13 -2.16 -19.66 -4.21
C SER A 13 -0.75 -19.72 -4.83
N PHE A 14 0.06 -18.67 -4.69
CA PHE A 14 1.43 -18.62 -5.22
C PHE A 14 2.41 -19.24 -4.23
N VAL A 15 2.44 -20.57 -4.17
CA VAL A 15 3.22 -21.33 -3.17
C VAL A 15 4.73 -21.24 -3.42
N ASP A 16 5.12 -21.32 -4.70
CA ASP A 16 6.50 -21.21 -5.15
C ASP A 16 6.74 -19.81 -5.74
N PRO A 17 7.99 -19.34 -5.76
CA PRO A 17 8.31 -18.06 -6.39
C PRO A 17 7.91 -18.03 -7.86
N VAL A 18 7.18 -17.00 -8.25
CA VAL A 18 6.80 -16.72 -9.64
C VAL A 18 7.14 -15.27 -9.97
N THR A 19 7.71 -15.04 -11.14
CA THR A 19 7.94 -13.71 -11.70
C THR A 19 7.02 -13.48 -12.88
N PHE A 20 6.34 -12.35 -12.90
CA PHE A 20 5.55 -11.85 -14.01
C PHE A 20 6.24 -10.61 -14.59
N TYR A 21 6.47 -10.60 -15.89
CA TYR A 21 6.94 -9.43 -16.61
C TYR A 21 5.75 -8.72 -17.23
N VAL A 22 5.74 -7.40 -17.11
CA VAL A 22 4.72 -6.53 -17.72
C VAL A 22 5.39 -5.79 -18.86
N GLU A 23 5.03 -6.17 -20.08
CA GLU A 23 5.55 -5.55 -21.29
C GLU A 23 4.67 -4.37 -21.72
N PRO A 24 5.22 -3.41 -22.49
CA PRO A 24 4.45 -2.31 -23.06
C PRO A 24 3.23 -2.82 -23.84
N GLY A 25 2.08 -2.16 -23.64
CA GLY A 25 0.84 -2.49 -24.33
C GLY A 25 -0.12 -3.29 -23.44
N LEU A 26 -0.62 -4.42 -23.95
CA LEU A 26 -1.65 -5.21 -23.29
C LEU A 26 -1.09 -6.55 -22.80
N THR A 27 -0.98 -6.69 -21.47
CA THR A 27 -0.63 -7.97 -20.84
C THR A 27 -1.91 -8.70 -20.40
N GLY A 28 -2.15 -9.89 -20.96
CA GLY A 28 -3.29 -10.74 -20.61
C GLY A 28 -2.92 -11.87 -19.64
N ILE A 29 -3.64 -11.98 -18.52
CA ILE A 29 -3.48 -13.10 -17.56
C ILE A 29 -4.69 -14.03 -17.69
N VAL A 30 -4.45 -15.26 -18.16
CA VAL A 30 -5.48 -16.28 -18.41
C VAL A 30 -5.24 -17.54 -17.61
N GLY A 31 -6.30 -18.33 -17.42
CA GLY A 31 -6.24 -19.60 -16.70
C GLY A 31 -7.61 -20.04 -16.17
N PRO A 32 -7.75 -21.27 -15.66
CA PRO A 32 -9.00 -21.77 -15.10
C PRO A 32 -9.51 -20.99 -13.89
N ASN A 33 -10.79 -21.16 -13.54
CA ASN A 33 -11.31 -20.60 -12.29
C ASN A 33 -10.61 -21.24 -11.09
N GLY A 34 -10.30 -20.43 -10.08
CA GLY A 34 -9.58 -20.88 -8.89
C GLY A 34 -8.05 -21.00 -9.03
N CYS A 35 -7.47 -20.79 -10.21
CA CYS A 35 -6.01 -20.92 -10.41
C CYS A 35 -5.17 -19.76 -9.85
N GLY A 36 -5.79 -18.78 -9.17
CA GLY A 36 -5.08 -17.67 -8.54
C GLY A 36 -5.02 -16.36 -9.33
N LYS A 37 -5.70 -16.23 -10.48
CA LYS A 37 -5.71 -14.97 -11.27
C LYS A 37 -6.06 -13.73 -10.44
N SER A 38 -7.12 -13.80 -9.64
CA SER A 38 -7.52 -12.68 -8.77
C SER A 38 -6.54 -12.43 -7.63
N ASN A 39 -5.73 -13.43 -7.24
CA ASN A 39 -4.71 -13.27 -6.20
C ASN A 39 -3.52 -12.44 -6.71
N LEU A 40 -3.30 -12.35 -8.03
CA LEU A 40 -2.29 -11.47 -8.63
C LEU A 40 -2.67 -10.00 -8.40
N LEU A 41 -3.90 -9.61 -8.77
CA LEU A 41 -4.41 -8.26 -8.48
C LEU A 41 -4.36 -7.93 -6.98
N GLU A 42 -4.61 -8.94 -6.15
CA GLU A 42 -4.50 -8.77 -4.71
C GLU A 42 -3.05 -8.54 -4.26
N SER A 43 -2.11 -9.35 -4.72
CA SER A 43 -0.70 -9.19 -4.38
C SER A 43 -0.20 -7.77 -4.68
N LEU A 44 -0.63 -7.18 -5.82
CA LEU A 44 -0.34 -5.81 -6.21
C LEU A 44 -0.86 -4.79 -5.19
N ARG A 45 -2.15 -4.86 -4.84
CA ARG A 45 -2.75 -3.95 -3.86
C ARG A 45 -2.08 -4.08 -2.49
N TRP A 46 -1.70 -5.31 -2.12
CA TRP A 46 -1.05 -5.58 -0.85
C TRP A 46 0.36 -4.98 -0.79
N VAL A 47 1.20 -5.15 -1.82
CA VAL A 47 2.53 -4.52 -1.87
C VAL A 47 2.45 -3.00 -1.97
N MET A 48 1.40 -2.45 -2.60
CA MET A 48 1.10 -1.01 -2.66
C MET A 48 0.58 -0.40 -1.35
N GLY A 49 0.60 -1.15 -0.24
CA GLY A 49 0.30 -0.62 1.09
C GLY A 49 -1.15 -0.77 1.56
N ALA A 50 -1.94 -1.66 0.93
CA ALA A 50 -3.24 -2.04 1.49
C ALA A 50 -3.08 -2.71 2.85
N SER A 51 -3.59 -2.09 3.90
CA SER A 51 -3.45 -2.57 5.29
C SER A 51 -4.59 -3.50 5.74
N SER A 52 -5.71 -3.54 5.00
CA SER A 52 -6.87 -4.35 5.38
C SER A 52 -6.82 -5.75 4.76
N ALA A 53 -6.78 -6.79 5.60
CA ALA A 53 -6.93 -8.18 5.17
C ALA A 53 -8.25 -8.40 4.39
N ARG A 54 -9.33 -7.72 4.81
CA ARG A 54 -10.63 -7.75 4.13
C ARG A 54 -10.58 -7.17 2.72
N ALA A 55 -9.79 -6.12 2.50
CA ALA A 55 -9.57 -5.58 1.16
C ALA A 55 -8.91 -6.62 0.23
N MET A 56 -8.22 -7.59 0.82
CA MET A 56 -7.53 -8.70 0.17
C MET A 56 -8.32 -10.01 0.24
N ARG A 57 -9.63 -10.01 0.51
CA ARG A 57 -10.46 -11.23 0.70
C ARG A 57 -9.86 -12.24 1.70
N GLY A 58 -9.21 -11.75 2.75
CA GLY A 58 -8.77 -12.53 3.92
C GLY A 58 -9.52 -12.10 5.19
N GLY A 59 -9.52 -12.96 6.21
CA GLY A 59 -10.02 -12.61 7.55
C GLY A 59 -8.96 -11.87 8.34
N GLU A 60 -7.80 -12.51 8.50
CA GLU A 60 -6.62 -11.97 9.15
C GLU A 60 -5.48 -11.72 8.15
N MET A 61 -4.47 -10.96 8.57
CA MET A 61 -3.31 -10.70 7.71
C MET A 61 -2.56 -12.00 7.39
N ASP A 62 -2.45 -12.91 8.35
CA ASP A 62 -1.76 -14.20 8.20
C ASP A 62 -2.46 -15.14 7.21
N ASP A 63 -3.73 -14.90 6.87
CA ASP A 63 -4.46 -15.62 5.81
C ASP A 63 -3.92 -15.34 4.40
N LEU A 64 -3.08 -14.32 4.26
CA LEU A 64 -2.38 -14.03 3.01
C LEU A 64 -1.21 -14.98 2.78
N ILE A 65 -0.71 -15.64 3.83
CA ILE A 65 0.33 -16.66 3.72
C ILE A 65 -0.32 -17.98 3.31
N PHE A 66 0.29 -18.71 2.37
CA PHE A 66 -0.18 -20.03 1.98
C PHE A 66 -0.33 -20.97 3.20
N SER A 67 -1.57 -21.36 3.49
CA SER A 67 -1.93 -22.18 4.66
C SER A 67 -1.70 -23.68 4.48
N GLY A 68 -1.12 -24.11 3.36
CA GLY A 68 -0.90 -25.53 3.07
C GLY A 68 -2.07 -26.20 2.37
N THR A 69 -1.81 -27.41 1.89
CA THR A 69 -2.79 -28.35 1.31
C THR A 69 -2.40 -29.76 1.73
N ALA A 70 -3.22 -30.76 1.42
CA ALA A 70 -2.87 -32.17 1.65
C ALA A 70 -1.52 -32.60 1.02
N LYS A 71 -1.07 -31.92 -0.05
CA LYS A 71 0.17 -32.25 -0.77
C LYS A 71 1.35 -31.31 -0.46
N ARG A 72 1.10 -30.16 0.16
CA ARG A 72 2.13 -29.11 0.35
C ARG A 72 2.01 -28.48 1.74
N PRO A 73 3.12 -28.36 2.49
CA PRO A 73 3.08 -27.74 3.81
C PRO A 73 2.73 -26.24 3.71
N ALA A 74 2.24 -25.68 4.81
CA ALA A 74 2.06 -24.25 4.95
C ALA A 74 3.40 -23.50 4.81
N ARG A 75 3.35 -22.25 4.37
CA ARG A 75 4.51 -21.34 4.42
C ARG A 75 4.48 -20.53 5.70
N GLU A 76 5.66 -20.11 6.13
CA GLU A 76 5.86 -19.18 7.24
C GLU A 76 5.82 -17.72 6.80
N THR A 77 6.02 -17.47 5.50
CA THR A 77 6.10 -16.12 4.94
C THR A 77 5.42 -16.01 3.59
N ALA A 78 4.87 -14.83 3.32
CA ALA A 78 4.48 -14.37 2.00
C ALA A 78 5.29 -13.13 1.62
N GLU A 79 5.72 -13.04 0.38
CA GLU A 79 6.50 -11.92 -0.13
C GLU A 79 5.99 -11.54 -1.52
N VAL A 80 5.86 -10.24 -1.72
CA VAL A 80 5.53 -9.66 -3.02
C VAL A 80 6.50 -8.51 -3.26
N THR A 81 7.13 -8.51 -4.44
CA THR A 81 8.01 -7.44 -4.88
C THR A 81 7.50 -6.87 -6.20
N LEU A 82 7.42 -5.56 -6.27
CA LEU A 82 7.06 -4.80 -7.45
C LEU A 82 8.28 -4.03 -7.95
N VAL A 83 8.58 -4.13 -9.23
CA VAL A 83 9.60 -3.30 -9.87
C VAL A 83 8.90 -2.30 -10.78
N LEU A 84 9.28 -1.04 -10.63
CA LEU A 84 8.72 0.09 -11.35
C LEU A 84 9.82 0.78 -12.15
N ASP A 85 9.51 1.17 -13.38
CA ASP A 85 10.34 2.09 -14.16
C ASP A 85 10.23 3.52 -13.61
N ASN A 86 11.37 4.07 -13.21
CA ASN A 86 11.53 5.40 -12.65
C ASN A 86 12.50 6.28 -13.49
N SER A 87 12.74 5.94 -14.76
CA SER A 87 13.54 6.75 -15.69
C SER A 87 13.09 8.22 -15.78
N ASP A 88 11.77 8.46 -15.72
CA ASP A 88 11.14 9.80 -15.68
C ASP A 88 11.32 10.57 -14.35
N ARG A 89 11.97 9.97 -13.35
CA ARG A 89 12.22 10.57 -12.03
C ARG A 89 10.97 11.09 -11.30
N ARG A 90 9.92 10.27 -11.28
CA ARG A 90 8.63 10.62 -10.63
C ARG A 90 8.52 10.13 -9.18
N ALA A 91 9.45 9.30 -8.71
CA ALA A 91 9.46 8.86 -7.32
C ALA A 91 9.73 10.05 -6.35
N PRO A 92 9.31 9.93 -5.08
CA PRO A 92 9.66 10.92 -4.05
C PRO A 92 11.18 11.13 -3.95
N PRO A 93 11.67 12.34 -3.61
CA PRO A 93 13.10 12.66 -3.63
C PRO A 93 14.00 11.67 -2.89
N GLU A 94 13.51 11.10 -1.79
CA GLU A 94 14.21 10.10 -0.98
C GLU A 94 14.47 8.76 -1.68
N PHE A 95 13.74 8.46 -2.75
CA PHE A 95 13.83 7.21 -3.54
C PHE A 95 14.08 7.44 -5.03
N ASN A 96 14.43 8.68 -5.42
CA ASN A 96 14.50 9.09 -6.82
C ASN A 96 15.93 9.06 -7.41
N ASP A 97 16.84 8.34 -6.77
CA ASP A 97 18.25 8.23 -7.14
C ASP A 97 18.52 7.18 -8.23
N THR A 98 17.55 6.30 -8.51
CA THR A 98 17.69 5.15 -9.41
C THR A 98 16.63 5.16 -10.53
N ASP A 99 16.97 4.55 -11.68
CA ASP A 99 16.05 4.39 -12.81
C ASP A 99 14.99 3.31 -12.56
N GLN A 100 15.18 2.48 -11.52
CA GLN A 100 14.25 1.44 -11.12
C GLN A 100 13.94 1.57 -9.64
N LEU A 101 12.66 1.41 -9.31
CA LEU A 101 12.17 1.40 -7.95
C LEU A 101 11.66 0.00 -7.60
N GLU A 102 12.35 -0.69 -6.71
CA GLU A 102 11.99 -2.01 -6.20
C GLU A 102 11.27 -1.86 -4.85
N ILE A 103 9.98 -2.21 -4.81
CA ILE A 103 9.15 -2.14 -3.60
C ILE A 103 8.80 -3.56 -3.18
N MET A 104 9.21 -3.96 -1.98
CA MET A 104 8.94 -5.28 -1.42
C MET A 104 8.10 -5.16 -0.16
N ARG A 105 7.10 -6.04 -0.05
CA ARG A 105 6.40 -6.30 1.21
C ARG A 105 6.50 -7.77 1.56
N ARG A 106 6.95 -8.05 2.80
CA ARG A 106 7.06 -9.40 3.34
C ARG A 106 6.23 -9.53 4.62
N LEU A 107 5.40 -10.55 4.66
CA LEU A 107 4.63 -10.97 5.84
C LEU A 107 5.28 -12.20 6.45
N ARG A 108 5.39 -12.22 7.77
CA ARG A 108 5.78 -13.42 8.52
C ARG A 108 4.73 -13.72 9.58
N ARG A 109 4.31 -14.98 9.66
CA ARG A 109 3.26 -15.45 10.57
C ARG A 109 3.60 -15.05 12.01
N GLY A 110 2.62 -14.47 12.71
CA GLY A 110 2.78 -14.01 14.10
C GLY A 110 3.74 -12.83 14.33
N ILE A 111 4.43 -12.32 13.30
CA ILE A 111 5.38 -11.20 13.42
C ILE A 111 4.85 -9.95 12.71
N GLY A 112 4.15 -10.11 11.59
CA GLY A 112 3.56 -9.01 10.83
C GLY A 112 4.34 -8.64 9.56
N SER A 113 4.03 -7.45 9.02
CA SER A 113 4.54 -6.99 7.72
C SER A 113 5.81 -6.15 7.87
N THR A 114 6.76 -6.36 6.97
CA THR A 114 7.94 -5.52 6.75
C THR A 114 7.91 -4.99 5.32
N TYR A 115 8.35 -3.75 5.14
CA TYR A 115 8.42 -3.08 3.83
C TYR A 115 9.85 -2.71 3.52
N LYS A 116 10.23 -2.83 2.25
CA LYS A 116 11.51 -2.37 1.74
C LYS A 116 11.34 -1.61 0.43
N VAL A 117 12.19 -0.62 0.23
CA VAL A 117 12.37 0.09 -1.04
C VAL A 117 13.85 0.05 -1.38
N ASN A 118 14.22 -0.50 -2.54
CA ASN A 118 15.61 -0.70 -2.97
C ASN A 118 16.48 -1.33 -1.86
N GLY A 119 15.95 -2.36 -1.19
CA GLY A 119 16.59 -3.06 -0.09
C GLY A 119 16.57 -2.36 1.28
N ARG A 120 16.25 -1.06 1.35
CA ARG A 120 16.17 -0.30 2.61
C ARG A 120 14.82 -0.49 3.28
N THR A 121 14.81 -0.78 4.58
CA THR A 121 13.56 -0.92 5.36
C THR A 121 12.87 0.44 5.49
N VAL A 122 11.58 0.48 5.18
CA VAL A 122 10.74 1.68 5.27
C VAL A 122 9.43 1.38 6.01
N ARG A 123 8.65 2.42 6.33
CA ARG A 123 7.33 2.23 6.94
C ARG A 123 6.28 2.05 5.84
N GLY A 124 5.19 1.36 6.18
CA GLY A 124 4.06 1.21 5.25
C GLY A 124 3.46 2.54 4.79
N LYS A 125 3.56 3.59 5.62
CA LYS A 125 3.13 4.94 5.26
C LYS A 125 3.97 5.54 4.13
N ASP A 126 5.27 5.28 4.12
CA ASP A 126 6.18 5.78 3.08
C ASP A 126 5.82 5.14 1.72
N ILE A 127 5.45 3.84 1.71
CA ILE A 127 4.91 3.16 0.53
C ILE A 127 3.61 3.80 0.03
N GLN A 128 2.67 4.08 0.93
CA GLN A 128 1.41 4.73 0.57
C GLN A 128 1.65 6.09 -0.09
N LEU A 129 2.64 6.85 0.39
CA LEU A 129 2.98 8.16 -0.17
C LEU A 129 3.55 8.04 -1.60
N ILE A 130 4.47 7.10 -1.85
CA ILE A 130 5.03 6.83 -3.18
C ILE A 130 3.92 6.66 -4.22
N PHE A 131 2.90 5.85 -3.90
CA PHE A 131 1.82 5.58 -4.84
C PHE A 131 0.69 6.61 -4.84
N ALA A 132 0.53 7.38 -3.77
CA ALA A 132 -0.46 8.46 -3.71
C ALA A 132 -0.11 9.59 -4.68
N ASP A 133 1.17 10.01 -4.71
CA ASP A 133 1.63 11.05 -5.64
C ASP A 133 1.63 10.56 -7.10
N ALA A 134 1.78 9.26 -7.31
CA ALA A 134 1.67 8.63 -8.62
C ALA A 134 0.22 8.26 -9.02
N SER A 135 -0.79 8.57 -8.20
CA SER A 135 -2.21 8.19 -8.41
C SER A 135 -2.46 6.71 -8.70
N THR A 136 -1.54 5.83 -8.26
CA THR A 136 -1.47 4.41 -8.63
C THR A 136 -1.49 3.47 -7.42
N GLY A 137 -1.92 3.97 -6.25
CA GLY A 137 -1.98 3.21 -5.02
C GLY A 137 -2.98 2.07 -5.00
N ALA A 138 -3.04 1.36 -3.87
CA ALA A 138 -3.88 0.18 -3.70
C ALA A 138 -5.40 0.42 -3.86
N ASN A 139 -5.84 1.68 -3.80
CA ASN A 139 -7.22 2.08 -4.05
C ASN A 139 -7.41 2.80 -5.39
N SER A 140 -6.35 2.92 -6.20
CA SER A 140 -6.39 3.61 -7.48
C SER A 140 -7.55 3.10 -8.35
N PRO A 141 -8.29 4.01 -9.01
CA PRO A 141 -9.36 3.62 -9.92
C PRO A 141 -8.86 2.79 -11.12
N ALA A 142 -7.55 2.78 -11.38
CA ALA A 142 -6.92 1.93 -12.39
C ALA A 142 -6.96 0.43 -12.02
N LEU A 143 -7.10 0.09 -10.73
CA LEU A 143 -7.19 -1.29 -10.25
C LEU A 143 -8.65 -1.69 -10.05
N VAL A 144 -9.28 -2.19 -11.12
CA VAL A 144 -10.69 -2.62 -11.10
C VAL A 144 -10.80 -4.09 -10.69
N ARG A 145 -11.40 -4.35 -9.52
CA ARG A 145 -11.68 -5.71 -9.04
C ARG A 145 -13.07 -6.19 -9.43
N GLN A 146 -13.25 -7.52 -9.42
CA GLN A 146 -14.55 -8.13 -9.66
C GLN A 146 -15.59 -7.58 -8.66
N GLY A 147 -16.77 -7.20 -9.17
CA GLY A 147 -17.86 -6.65 -8.36
C GLY A 147 -17.72 -5.17 -8.00
N GLN A 148 -16.56 -4.52 -8.24
CA GLN A 148 -16.35 -3.12 -7.87
C GLN A 148 -17.30 -2.16 -8.58
N ILE A 149 -17.65 -2.43 -9.84
CA ILE A 149 -18.59 -1.60 -10.59
C ILE A 149 -19.97 -1.63 -9.93
N SER A 150 -20.46 -2.82 -9.55
CA SER A 150 -21.72 -2.98 -8.84
C SER A 150 -21.69 -2.32 -7.46
N GLU A 151 -20.59 -2.48 -6.71
CA GLU A 151 -20.37 -1.80 -5.42
C GLU A 151 -20.42 -0.27 -5.58
N LEU A 152 -19.79 0.26 -6.64
CA LEU A 152 -19.74 1.69 -6.92
C LEU A 152 -21.13 2.24 -7.24
N ILE A 153 -21.91 1.55 -8.05
CA ILE A 153 -23.30 1.92 -8.38
C ILE A 153 -24.16 1.99 -7.11
N ALA A 154 -24.01 1.03 -6.20
CA ALA A 154 -24.75 0.97 -4.95
C ALA A 154 -24.21 1.91 -3.85
N SER A 155 -23.06 2.56 -4.07
CA SER A 155 -22.36 3.30 -3.01
C SER A 155 -22.96 4.69 -2.73
N LYS A 156 -22.86 5.09 -1.45
CA LYS A 156 -23.29 6.42 -0.98
C LYS A 156 -22.53 7.53 -1.72
N PRO A 157 -23.14 8.72 -1.94
CA PRO A 157 -22.51 9.84 -2.64
C PRO A 157 -21.13 10.23 -2.08
N GLN A 158 -20.93 10.18 -0.76
CA GLN A 158 -19.63 10.49 -0.16
C GLN A 158 -18.51 9.53 -0.61
N ASN A 159 -18.83 8.25 -0.77
CA ASN A 159 -17.85 7.24 -1.22
C ASN A 159 -17.54 7.41 -2.71
N ARG A 160 -18.54 7.72 -3.53
CA ARG A 160 -18.32 8.03 -4.97
C ARG A 160 -17.46 9.27 -5.14
N ARG A 161 -17.70 10.31 -4.33
CA ARG A 161 -16.92 11.54 -4.35
C ARG A 161 -15.43 11.25 -4.13
N ARG A 162 -15.07 10.39 -3.17
CA ARG A 162 -13.66 10.03 -2.91
C ARG A 162 -12.99 9.44 -4.14
N LEU A 163 -13.67 8.57 -4.89
CA LEU A 163 -13.14 8.00 -6.13
C LEU A 163 -12.93 9.07 -7.21
N LEU A 164 -13.82 10.06 -7.31
CA LEU A 164 -13.64 11.20 -8.21
C LEU A 164 -12.47 12.10 -7.78
N GLU A 165 -12.28 12.31 -6.47
CA GLU A 165 -11.15 13.08 -5.92
C GLU A 165 -9.81 12.37 -6.17
N GLU A 166 -9.78 11.03 -6.08
CA GLU A 166 -8.62 10.23 -6.47
C GLU A 166 -8.34 10.32 -7.97
N ALA A 167 -9.37 10.19 -8.82
CA ALA A 167 -9.24 10.31 -10.27
C ALA A 167 -8.80 11.73 -10.72
N ALA A 168 -9.23 12.77 -9.99
CA ALA A 168 -8.82 14.15 -10.22
C ALA A 168 -7.42 14.47 -9.66
N GLY A 169 -6.74 13.52 -9.00
CA GLY A 169 -5.39 13.71 -8.45
C GLY A 169 -5.33 14.65 -7.24
N ILE A 170 -6.47 15.01 -6.64
CA ILE A 170 -6.52 15.93 -5.49
C ILE A 170 -6.48 15.20 -4.14
N ALA A 171 -6.60 13.86 -4.13
CA ALA A 171 -6.52 13.06 -2.92
C ALA A 171 -5.18 13.24 -2.17
N GLY A 172 -4.05 13.29 -2.89
CA GLY A 172 -2.73 13.54 -2.30
C GLY A 172 -2.61 14.91 -1.63
N LEU A 173 -3.22 15.94 -2.23
CA LEU A 173 -3.27 17.31 -1.67
C LEU A 173 -4.08 17.35 -0.38
N ASN A 174 -5.26 16.70 -0.35
CA ASN A 174 -6.09 16.62 0.84
C ASN A 174 -5.38 15.89 1.98
N THR A 175 -4.68 14.78 1.68
CA THR A 175 -3.88 14.05 2.67
C THR A 175 -2.76 14.91 3.23
N ARG A 176 -2.00 15.60 2.37
CA ARG A 176 -0.92 16.51 2.80
C ARG A 176 -1.45 17.67 3.65
N ARG A 177 -2.58 18.26 3.25
CA ARG A 177 -3.24 19.32 4.03
C ARG A 177 -3.62 18.81 5.41
N HIS A 178 -4.26 17.64 5.48
CA HIS A 178 -4.66 17.04 6.75
C HIS A 178 -3.47 16.73 7.65
N GLU A 179 -2.36 16.23 7.10
CA GLU A 179 -1.14 16.02 7.88
C GLU A 179 -0.54 17.32 8.41
N ALA A 180 -0.53 18.38 7.61
CA ALA A 180 -0.08 19.70 8.05
C ALA A 180 -0.98 20.24 9.17
N GLU A 181 -2.31 20.10 9.04
CA GLU A 181 -3.28 20.48 10.08
C GLU A 181 -3.05 19.70 11.39
N LEU A 182 -2.78 18.39 11.31
CA LEU A 182 -2.48 17.57 12.50
C LEU A 182 -1.18 17.99 13.18
N LYS A 183 -0.13 18.28 12.40
CA LYS A 183 1.14 18.79 12.95
C LYS A 183 0.98 20.14 13.62
N LEU A 184 0.20 21.04 13.00
CA LEU A 184 -0.09 22.36 13.55
C LEU A 184 -0.81 22.25 14.90
N ARG A 185 -1.90 21.47 14.96
CA ARG A 185 -2.62 21.22 16.22
C ARG A 185 -1.74 20.59 17.30
N GLY A 186 -0.85 19.68 16.91
CA GLY A 186 0.12 19.10 17.83
C GLY A 186 1.08 20.15 18.41
N ALA A 187 1.52 21.11 17.60
CA ALA A 187 2.37 22.20 18.05
C ALA A 187 1.61 23.17 18.97
N GLU A 188 0.36 23.52 18.64
CA GLU A 188 -0.51 24.38 19.46
C GLU A 188 -0.72 23.78 20.86
N ASN A 189 -1.08 22.49 20.94
CA ASN A 189 -1.26 21.81 22.22
C ASN A 189 0.04 21.75 23.06
N ASN A 190 1.19 21.61 22.41
CA ASN A 190 2.48 21.63 23.11
C ASN A 190 2.78 23.02 23.67
N LEU A 191 2.41 24.08 22.96
CA LEU A 191 2.61 25.46 23.37
C LEU A 191 1.71 25.83 24.55
N GLU A 192 0.47 25.37 24.54
CA GLU A 192 -0.47 25.52 25.66
C GLU A 192 0.06 24.84 26.94
N ARG A 193 0.56 23.60 26.82
CA ARG A 193 1.20 22.90 27.95
C ARG A 193 2.44 23.63 28.49
N LEU A 194 3.27 24.18 27.61
CA LEU A 194 4.45 24.95 28.03
C LEU A 194 4.03 26.21 28.80
N ALA A 195 2.98 26.90 28.35
CA ALA A 195 2.46 28.08 29.05
C ALA A 195 1.94 27.73 30.46
N GLU A 196 1.23 26.61 30.61
CA GLU A 196 0.78 26.12 31.92
C GLU A 196 1.96 25.84 32.86
N VAL A 197 2.97 25.09 32.39
CA VAL A 197 4.16 24.75 33.18
C VAL A 197 4.96 26.00 33.55
N SER A 198 5.16 26.93 32.60
CA SER A 198 5.85 28.19 32.87
C SER A 198 5.13 29.01 33.95
N GLY A 199 3.80 29.13 33.88
CA GLY A 199 3.03 29.85 34.89
C GLY A 199 3.00 29.14 36.26
N GLU A 200 3.21 27.83 36.30
CA GLU A 200 3.37 27.11 37.57
C GLU A 200 4.76 27.30 38.18
N VAL A 201 5.81 27.33 37.36
CA VAL A 201 7.19 27.64 37.81
C VAL A 201 7.29 29.08 38.33
N GLU A 202 6.69 30.06 37.65
CA GLU A 202 6.65 31.45 38.14
C GLU A 202 5.97 31.57 39.50
N ARG A 203 4.84 30.85 39.71
CA ARG A 203 4.16 30.80 41.01
C ARG A 203 4.96 30.12 42.13
N GLN A 204 5.93 29.28 41.81
CA GLN A 204 6.82 28.65 42.79
C GLN A 204 8.03 29.53 43.14
N LEU A 205 8.31 30.55 42.34
CA LEU A 205 9.43 31.48 42.54
C LEU A 205 9.04 32.73 43.36
N GLU A 206 7.74 33.06 43.43
CA GLU A 206 7.16 34.02 44.38
C GLU A 206 6.93 33.41 45.77
#